data_AF-A0A7X7KT19-F1
#
_entry.id   AF-A0A7X7KT19-F1
#
_cell.length_a   1.000
_cell.length_b   1.000
_cell.length_c   1.000
_cell.angle_alpha   90.00
_cell.angle_beta   90.00
_cell.angle_gamma   90.00
#
_symmetry.space_group_name_H-M   'P 1'
#
loop_
_entity.id
_entity.type
_entity.pdbx_description
1 polymer ?
#
loop_
_entity_poly.entity_id
_entity_poly.type
_entity_poly.pdbx_seq_one_letter_code
_entity_poly.pdbx_strand_id
1 'polypeptide(L)'
;VLERRSGGGTIYGKRWFKVRLDGGGEAYLVDASNSSQQQLNHTEFLRLQAWRLDLPLFVTERRDTFFDTLLEFPADYHEGLLRLHFVYPNWTFEALPVGRTWPEVLAAQATPENKNLVQYEETAFFSDYEWMVKNRTVYDGSNWYPATEEAIAFFMDPRNFLNPGDLFQFLDLRYGSGERTDRGVRAIFADNQDLLELVPAVMRAARESDVLPEALAARIRQEVSTESGITLVAKGLLDPSYPPLRSGSPSPSLLSRDEQIAQLDAVAKERPLDETERVILESLRTGGPGYPSPASRYYNLYNIGAYPDPGVISGAQMNGARYAAGLFVDKGEERFAEFLLPWTDPERAARGGARFLAADYISIGQDTAYLQKFDLVTGSYSHQYMQALFAARDEGRRLYAVWQEGGDSTAKLHFRIPVFRDLPTSTGKDVR
;
A
#
# COMPACT_ATOMS: atom_id res chain seq x y z
N VAL A 1 23.51 -19.03 22.34
CA VAL A 1 23.21 -18.20 23.53
C VAL A 1 24.26 -17.09 23.54
N LEU A 2 23.95 -15.85 23.92
CA LEU A 2 24.94 -14.76 23.91
C LEU A 2 25.95 -14.97 25.06
N GLU A 3 27.14 -15.51 24.77
CA GLU A 3 28.16 -15.76 25.79
C GLU A 3 29.18 -14.61 25.90
N ARG A 4 29.49 -14.27 27.17
CA ARG A 4 30.57 -13.39 27.67
C ARG A 4 30.75 -12.03 26.96
N ARG A 5 30.38 -10.97 27.70
CA ARG A 5 30.76 -9.57 27.43
C ARG A 5 32.29 -9.44 27.50
N SER A 6 32.95 -8.98 26.45
CA SER A 6 34.38 -8.66 26.49
C SER A 6 34.64 -7.27 25.93
N GLY A 7 34.86 -6.31 26.84
CA GLY A 7 35.15 -4.91 26.48
C GLY A 7 33.92 -4.13 26.01
N GLY A 8 33.79 -2.91 26.52
CA GLY A 8 32.79 -1.93 26.07
C GLY A 8 33.45 -0.68 25.52
N GLY A 9 32.80 -0.04 24.56
CA GLY A 9 33.18 1.26 24.02
C GLY A 9 32.03 2.26 24.14
N THR A 10 32.28 3.55 23.97
CA THR A 10 31.24 4.58 23.96
C THR A 10 31.11 5.13 22.55
N ILE A 11 29.90 5.11 22.00
CA ILE A 11 29.56 5.76 20.73
C ILE A 11 28.34 6.65 21.01
N TYR A 12 28.45 7.94 20.70
CA TYR A 12 27.39 8.93 20.94
C TYR A 12 26.90 9.00 22.40
N GLY A 13 27.81 8.87 23.37
CA GLY A 13 27.48 8.93 24.81
C GLY A 13 26.75 7.69 25.36
N LYS A 14 26.48 6.69 24.52
CA LYS A 14 25.88 5.41 24.93
C LYS A 14 26.94 4.31 24.93
N ARG A 15 26.85 3.39 25.90
CA ARG A 15 27.80 2.27 26.03
C ARG A 15 27.40 1.16 25.07
N TRP A 16 28.36 0.69 24.30
CA TRP A 16 28.23 -0.45 23.41
C TRP A 16 29.02 -1.61 24.00
N PHE A 17 28.45 -2.80 23.95
CA PHE A 17 29.09 -4.03 24.39
C PHE A 17 29.35 -4.95 23.23
N LYS A 18 30.59 -5.41 23.16
CA LYS A 18 30.97 -6.50 22.28
C LYS A 18 30.46 -7.81 22.86
N VAL A 19 29.68 -8.54 22.07
CA VAL A 19 29.19 -9.87 22.39
C VAL A 19 29.78 -10.86 21.40
N ARG A 20 30.31 -11.96 21.95
CA ARG A 20 30.85 -13.06 21.15
C ARG A 20 29.74 -14.06 20.88
N LEU A 21 29.57 -14.42 19.62
CA LEU A 21 28.55 -15.37 19.19
C LEU A 21 29.14 -16.79 19.18
N ASP A 22 28.31 -17.78 19.50
CA ASP A 22 28.66 -19.19 19.36
C ASP A 22 29.01 -19.49 17.89
N GLY A 23 30.25 -19.91 17.64
CA GLY A 23 30.81 -20.08 16.30
C GLY A 23 32.00 -19.17 15.97
N GLY A 24 32.37 -18.24 16.87
CA GLY A 24 33.62 -17.46 16.76
C GLY A 24 33.49 -16.07 16.12
N GLY A 25 32.28 -15.63 15.79
CA GLY A 25 31.98 -14.27 15.31
C GLY A 25 31.77 -13.28 16.45
N GLU A 26 31.98 -11.99 16.17
CA GLU A 26 31.82 -10.90 17.14
C GLU A 26 30.75 -9.90 16.66
N ALA A 27 29.87 -9.46 17.56
CA ALA A 27 28.83 -8.45 17.30
C ALA A 27 28.74 -7.42 18.44
N TYR A 28 28.04 -6.30 18.24
CA TYR A 28 27.96 -5.22 19.24
C TYR A 28 26.50 -4.85 19.57
N LEU A 29 26.18 -4.72 20.86
CA LEU A 29 24.87 -4.34 21.40
C LEU A 29 24.93 -2.98 22.10
N VAL A 30 23.85 -2.21 22.04
CA VAL A 30 23.68 -0.96 22.81
C VAL A 30 23.19 -1.28 24.23
N ASP A 31 23.85 -0.73 25.23
CA ASP A 31 23.40 -0.72 26.62
C ASP A 31 22.61 0.56 26.90
N ALA A 32 21.29 0.43 27.05
CA ALA A 32 20.46 1.54 27.46
C ALA A 32 20.62 1.89 28.96
N SER A 33 21.46 1.15 29.70
CA SER A 33 21.77 1.20 31.14
C SER A 33 21.12 0.05 31.91
N ASN A 34 21.90 -1.03 32.08
CA ASN A 34 21.61 -2.24 32.84
C ASN A 34 20.70 -2.07 34.09
N SER A 35 19.42 -2.41 33.96
CA SER A 35 18.76 -3.38 34.84
C SER A 35 17.51 -3.95 34.17
N SER A 36 17.66 -5.16 33.63
CA SER A 36 16.58 -6.17 33.57
C SER A 36 15.37 -5.87 32.68
N GLN A 37 15.57 -5.73 31.36
CA GLN A 37 14.96 -6.56 30.31
C GLN A 37 15.42 -6.07 28.93
N GLN A 38 16.14 -6.93 28.21
CA GLN A 38 16.34 -6.82 26.75
C GLN A 38 15.00 -6.97 26.06
N GLN A 39 14.74 -6.30 24.94
CA GLN A 39 14.02 -6.96 23.85
C GLN A 39 14.59 -6.60 22.48
N LEU A 40 15.41 -7.50 21.94
CA LEU A 40 15.53 -7.69 20.50
C LEU A 40 14.46 -8.70 20.08
N ASN A 41 13.81 -8.43 18.95
CA ASN A 41 13.13 -9.31 17.98
C ASN A 41 12.47 -8.39 16.91
N HIS A 42 12.23 -8.76 15.65
CA HIS A 42 11.61 -10.00 15.15
C HIS A 42 12.58 -11.18 15.07
N THR A 43 12.23 -12.29 15.71
CA THR A 43 13.10 -13.12 16.59
C THR A 43 14.61 -12.85 16.55
N GLU A 44 14.88 -11.80 17.29
CA GLU A 44 16.12 -11.11 17.68
C GLU A 44 16.93 -10.46 16.55
N PHE A 45 16.22 -9.78 15.63
CA PHE A 45 16.81 -9.13 14.45
C PHE A 45 17.46 -10.18 13.54
N LEU A 46 16.71 -11.30 13.45
CA LEU A 46 17.06 -12.66 13.05
C LEU A 46 18.52 -13.08 13.29
N ARG A 47 18.98 -12.74 14.50
CA ARG A 47 20.28 -13.07 15.09
C ARG A 47 21.47 -12.47 14.38
N LEU A 48 21.25 -11.17 14.17
CA LEU A 48 22.18 -10.22 13.63
C LEU A 48 22.59 -10.56 12.22
N GLN A 49 21.90 -11.53 11.59
CA GLN A 49 22.22 -12.22 10.35
C GLN A 49 22.74 -11.23 9.34
N ALA A 50 24.03 -10.96 9.44
CA ALA A 50 25.07 -11.80 10.02
C ALA A 50 25.21 -13.07 9.21
N TRP A 51 26.33 -13.26 8.59
CA TRP A 51 27.63 -12.83 9.03
C TRP A 51 28.29 -12.16 7.84
N ARG A 52 27.89 -10.94 7.43
CA ARG A 52 28.57 -10.28 6.30
C ARG A 52 29.95 -9.76 6.72
N LEU A 53 30.86 -10.74 6.86
CA LEU A 53 32.13 -10.87 6.15
C LEU A 53 32.86 -9.53 5.94
N ASP A 54 33.69 -9.22 6.94
CA ASP A 54 34.93 -8.47 6.83
C ASP A 54 34.90 -6.94 6.67
N LEU A 55 34.14 -6.19 7.48
CA LEU A 55 34.42 -4.74 7.61
C LEU A 55 34.35 -4.17 9.04
N PRO A 56 35.40 -3.42 9.47
CA PRO A 56 35.34 -2.47 10.56
C PRO A 56 34.73 -1.16 10.04
N LEU A 57 33.54 -0.81 10.51
CA LEU A 57 33.11 0.58 10.57
C LEU A 57 32.84 0.89 12.04
N PHE A 58 33.95 1.02 12.76
CA PHE A 58 33.99 2.09 13.75
C PHE A 58 33.52 3.32 12.98
N VAL A 59 32.38 3.87 13.37
CA VAL A 59 32.16 5.31 13.23
C VAL A 59 33.36 5.92 13.95
N THR A 60 34.45 6.08 13.20
CA THR A 60 35.58 6.83 13.69
C THR A 60 35.04 8.21 14.00
N GLU A 61 35.68 8.90 14.92
CA GLU A 61 35.37 10.26 15.36
C GLU A 61 35.48 11.32 14.24
N ARG A 62 35.27 10.93 12.97
CA ARG A 62 35.09 11.76 11.79
C ARG A 62 33.65 11.63 11.31
N ARG A 63 32.95 12.76 11.33
CA ARG A 63 31.72 13.06 10.60
C ARG A 63 31.68 12.31 9.25
N ASP A 64 30.88 11.27 9.15
CA ASP A 64 30.57 10.59 7.88
C ASP A 64 29.22 11.12 7.33
N THR A 65 28.89 10.78 6.08
CA THR A 65 27.69 11.30 5.41
C THR A 65 26.39 10.90 6.11
N PHE A 66 26.37 9.77 6.83
CA PHE A 66 25.17 9.34 7.55
C PHE A 66 25.00 10.09 8.88
N PHE A 67 26.09 10.44 9.56
CA PHE A 67 26.00 11.31 10.74
C PHE A 67 25.38 12.66 10.39
N ASP A 68 25.71 13.24 9.23
CA ASP A 68 25.06 14.46 8.75
C ASP A 68 23.55 14.26 8.54
N THR A 69 23.13 13.14 7.96
CA THR A 69 21.71 12.77 7.85
C THR A 69 21.04 12.67 9.23
N LEU A 70 21.67 12.03 10.22
CA LEU A 70 21.09 11.91 11.57
C LEU A 70 20.90 13.28 12.24
N LEU A 71 21.79 14.23 12.02
CA LEU A 71 21.69 15.57 12.59
C LEU A 71 20.50 16.37 12.02
N GLU A 72 19.93 15.96 10.90
CA GLU A 72 18.68 16.53 10.36
C GLU A 72 17.45 16.08 11.15
N PHE A 73 17.56 15.01 11.94
CA PHE A 73 16.48 14.47 12.77
C PHE A 73 16.61 14.86 14.25
N PRO A 74 15.48 14.98 14.98
CA PRO A 74 15.48 15.06 16.44
C PRO A 74 16.07 13.79 17.10
N ALA A 75 16.62 13.95 18.32
CA ALA A 75 17.42 12.92 18.99
C ALA A 75 16.66 11.60 19.28
N ASP A 76 15.35 11.68 19.45
CA ASP A 76 14.46 10.54 19.69
C ASP A 76 14.18 9.68 18.44
N TYR A 77 14.59 10.12 17.24
CA TYR A 77 14.58 9.30 16.02
C TYR A 77 15.87 8.49 15.85
N HIS A 78 16.97 8.97 16.46
CA HIS A 78 18.33 8.51 16.14
C HIS A 78 18.52 7.02 16.38
N GLU A 79 17.94 6.47 17.45
CA GLU A 79 18.10 5.05 17.77
C GLU A 79 17.50 4.14 16.68
N GLY A 80 16.28 4.44 16.22
CA GLY A 80 15.63 3.67 15.17
C GLY A 80 16.38 3.77 13.83
N LEU A 81 16.80 4.98 13.45
CA LEU A 81 17.56 5.23 12.22
C LEU A 81 18.93 4.56 12.23
N LEU A 82 19.67 4.62 13.36
CA LEU A 82 20.94 3.93 13.53
C LEU A 82 20.80 2.42 13.37
N ARG A 83 19.76 1.83 13.99
CA ARG A 83 19.45 0.40 13.85
C ARG A 83 19.16 0.04 12.40
N LEU A 84 18.40 0.85 11.67
CA LEU A 84 18.10 0.62 10.26
C LEU A 84 19.34 0.74 9.35
N HIS A 85 20.14 1.79 9.54
CA HIS A 85 21.34 2.01 8.74
C HIS A 85 22.41 0.92 8.93
N PHE A 86 22.58 0.44 10.16
CA PHE A 86 23.50 -0.66 10.45
C PHE A 86 23.17 -1.93 9.64
N VAL A 87 21.88 -2.13 9.37
CA VAL A 87 21.36 -3.31 8.70
C VAL A 87 21.31 -3.12 7.19
N TYR A 88 20.85 -1.95 6.76
CA TYR A 88 20.64 -1.58 5.38
C TYR A 88 21.46 -0.32 5.07
N PRO A 89 22.79 -0.44 4.93
CA PRO A 89 23.66 0.73 4.74
C PRO A 89 23.43 1.46 3.42
N ASN A 90 22.76 0.82 2.45
CA ASN A 90 22.38 1.43 1.17
C ASN A 90 21.04 2.18 1.22
N TRP A 91 20.31 2.09 2.34
CA TRP A 91 19.11 2.89 2.54
C TRP A 91 19.49 4.30 2.94
N THR A 92 18.75 5.26 2.40
CA THR A 92 18.93 6.68 2.66
C THR A 92 17.67 7.25 3.29
N PHE A 93 17.84 8.24 4.16
CA PHE A 93 16.76 8.83 4.94
C PHE A 93 16.77 10.33 4.72
N GLU A 94 15.59 10.92 4.49
CA GLU A 94 15.36 12.36 4.40
C GLU A 94 14.46 12.74 5.57
N ALA A 95 14.91 13.72 6.37
CA ALA A 95 14.02 14.38 7.33
C ALA A 95 13.08 15.30 6.55
N LEU A 96 11.77 15.09 6.71
CA LEU A 96 10.74 15.88 6.04
C LEU A 96 10.03 16.79 7.06
N PRO A 97 10.42 18.08 7.18
CA PRO A 97 9.76 18.98 8.12
C PRO A 97 8.31 19.23 7.71
N VAL A 98 7.36 18.91 8.59
CA VAL A 98 5.91 19.05 8.32
C VAL A 98 5.47 20.53 8.30
N GLY A 99 6.26 21.42 8.91
CA GLY A 99 6.02 22.86 9.00
C GLY A 99 4.97 23.28 10.06
N ARG A 100 4.11 22.35 10.48
CA ARG A 100 3.03 22.54 11.46
C ARG A 100 3.30 21.81 12.78
N THR A 101 2.61 22.21 13.84
CA THR A 101 2.79 21.62 15.18
C THR A 101 2.02 20.31 15.30
N TRP A 102 2.53 19.40 16.12
CA TRP A 102 1.89 18.12 16.39
C TRP A 102 0.43 18.27 16.87
N PRO A 103 0.09 19.16 17.84
CA PRO A 103 -1.30 19.35 18.26
C PRO A 103 -2.22 19.84 17.14
N GLU A 104 -1.73 20.71 16.25
CA GLU A 104 -2.49 21.20 15.10
C GLU A 104 -2.84 20.06 14.15
N VAL A 105 -1.84 19.27 13.77
CA VAL A 105 -2.04 18.14 12.85
C VAL A 105 -2.95 17.10 13.49
N LEU A 106 -2.75 16.75 14.76
CA LEU A 106 -3.56 15.75 15.47
C LEU A 106 -5.03 16.17 15.53
N ALA A 107 -5.31 17.43 15.88
CA ALA A 107 -6.68 17.96 15.90
C ALA A 107 -7.33 17.91 14.51
N ALA A 108 -6.57 18.22 13.45
CA ALA A 108 -7.04 18.15 12.08
C ALA A 108 -7.27 16.70 11.61
N GLN A 109 -6.49 15.73 12.10
CA GLN A 109 -6.71 14.30 11.83
C GLN A 109 -7.91 13.73 12.60
N ALA A 110 -8.22 14.27 13.78
CA ALA A 110 -9.38 13.86 14.58
C ALA A 110 -10.72 14.44 14.08
N THR A 111 -10.70 15.34 13.09
CA THR A 111 -11.89 16.07 12.61
C THR A 111 -12.05 16.02 11.08
N PRO A 112 -13.21 15.61 10.54
CA PRO A 112 -14.38 15.10 11.27
C PRO A 112 -14.09 13.74 11.91
N GLU A 113 -14.96 13.32 12.84
CA GLU A 113 -14.76 12.11 13.66
C GLU A 113 -14.51 10.84 12.84
N ASN A 114 -15.12 10.74 11.67
CA ASN A 114 -15.02 9.64 10.72
C ASN A 114 -13.84 9.74 9.73
N LYS A 115 -12.92 10.70 9.89
CA LYS A 115 -11.77 10.85 9.00
C LYS A 115 -10.85 9.62 9.06
N ASN A 116 -10.60 9.12 10.26
CA ASN A 116 -9.77 7.95 10.51
C ASN A 116 -10.62 6.82 11.08
N LEU A 117 -10.59 5.66 10.43
CA LEU A 117 -11.41 4.50 10.77
C LEU A 117 -10.55 3.31 11.20
N VAL A 118 -11.12 2.47 12.05
CA VAL A 118 -10.53 1.23 12.53
C VAL A 118 -11.53 0.10 12.34
N GLN A 119 -11.03 -1.06 11.91
CA GLN A 119 -11.84 -2.26 11.84
C GLN A 119 -11.84 -2.97 13.19
N TYR A 120 -13.00 -3.40 13.67
CA TYR A 120 -13.13 -4.10 14.94
C TYR A 120 -14.31 -5.07 14.95
N GLU A 121 -14.12 -6.26 15.52
CA GLU A 121 -15.21 -7.19 15.82
C GLU A 121 -15.07 -7.69 17.27
N GLU A 122 -16.16 -8.08 17.92
CA GLU A 122 -16.12 -8.63 19.28
C GLU A 122 -15.60 -10.09 19.27
N THR A 123 -14.30 -10.23 19.03
CA THR A 123 -13.58 -11.52 19.04
C THR A 123 -12.29 -11.41 19.84
N ALA A 124 -11.75 -12.55 20.28
CA ALA A 124 -10.47 -12.61 20.99
C ALA A 124 -9.29 -12.05 20.17
N PHE A 125 -9.38 -12.05 18.83
CA PHE A 125 -8.36 -11.45 17.98
C PHE A 125 -8.35 -9.92 18.06
N PHE A 126 -9.53 -9.31 18.21
CA PHE A 126 -9.71 -7.87 18.14
C PHE A 126 -9.65 -7.15 19.50
N SER A 127 -9.62 -7.88 20.62
CA SER A 127 -9.56 -7.27 21.96
C SER A 127 -8.35 -6.35 22.15
N ASP A 128 -7.21 -6.68 21.54
CA ASP A 128 -5.98 -5.88 21.62
C ASP A 128 -6.09 -4.55 20.83
N TYR A 129 -7.14 -4.42 20.02
CA TYR A 129 -7.42 -3.28 19.15
C TYR A 129 -8.61 -2.43 19.65
N GLU A 130 -9.28 -2.84 20.74
CA GLU A 130 -10.46 -2.17 21.27
C GLU A 130 -10.21 -0.70 21.64
N TRP A 131 -9.03 -0.40 22.21
CA TRP A 131 -8.61 0.95 22.60
C TRP A 131 -8.60 1.95 21.42
N MET A 132 -8.57 1.46 20.18
CA MET A 132 -8.64 2.30 18.99
C MET A 132 -10.06 2.76 18.66
N VAL A 133 -11.09 2.07 19.16
CA VAL A 133 -12.48 2.33 18.79
C VAL A 133 -13.03 3.47 19.64
N LYS A 134 -13.34 4.60 19.01
CA LYS A 134 -13.84 5.80 19.72
C LYS A 134 -15.26 5.64 20.22
N ASN A 135 -16.13 5.06 19.39
CA ASN A 135 -17.51 4.76 19.73
C ASN A 135 -18.00 3.55 18.92
N ARG A 136 -19.13 2.96 19.33
CA ARG A 136 -19.70 1.77 18.69
C ARG A 136 -20.69 2.08 17.55
N THR A 137 -20.64 3.29 16.98
CA THR A 137 -21.42 3.65 15.79
C THR A 137 -20.64 3.23 14.55
N VAL A 138 -21.14 2.21 13.84
CA VAL A 138 -20.57 1.76 12.57
C VAL A 138 -20.67 2.89 11.56
N TYR A 139 -19.55 3.21 10.92
CA TYR A 139 -19.47 4.23 9.88
C TYR A 139 -19.58 3.63 8.47
N ASP A 140 -18.87 2.52 8.23
CA ASP A 140 -18.83 1.86 6.92
C ASP A 140 -18.87 0.32 7.08
N GLY A 141 -19.49 -0.35 6.11
CA GLY A 141 -19.71 -1.80 6.14
C GLY A 141 -20.42 -2.27 7.40
N SER A 142 -19.87 -3.32 8.03
CA SER A 142 -20.41 -3.93 9.25
C SER A 142 -19.52 -3.74 10.48
N ASN A 143 -18.26 -3.31 10.31
CA ASN A 143 -17.25 -3.38 11.35
C ASN A 143 -16.21 -2.24 11.32
N TRP A 144 -16.48 -1.14 10.59
CA TRP A 144 -15.60 0.04 10.60
C TRP A 144 -16.14 1.14 11.51
N TYR A 145 -15.30 1.59 12.45
CA TYR A 145 -15.64 2.55 13.49
C TYR A 145 -14.68 3.76 13.48
N PRO A 146 -15.11 4.94 13.93
CA PRO A 146 -14.22 6.07 14.18
C PRO A 146 -13.07 5.74 15.15
N ALA A 147 -11.88 6.23 14.86
CA ALA A 147 -10.68 6.01 15.68
C ALA A 147 -10.57 7.00 16.86
N THR A 148 -10.00 6.55 17.98
CA THR A 148 -9.64 7.43 19.10
C THR A 148 -8.50 8.37 18.72
N GLU A 149 -8.44 9.55 19.36
CA GLU A 149 -7.31 10.47 19.17
C GLU A 149 -5.97 9.82 19.56
N GLU A 150 -5.97 8.96 20.58
CA GLU A 150 -4.79 8.18 20.98
C GLU A 150 -4.33 7.24 19.85
N ALA A 151 -5.26 6.61 19.13
CA ALA A 151 -4.91 5.76 18.01
C ALA A 151 -4.34 6.58 16.86
N ILE A 152 -4.98 7.69 16.54
CA ILE A 152 -4.50 8.61 15.50
C ILE A 152 -3.08 9.08 15.84
N ALA A 153 -2.83 9.50 17.08
CA ALA A 153 -1.50 9.89 17.56
C ALA A 153 -0.47 8.75 17.42
N PHE A 154 -0.83 7.52 17.77
CA PHE A 154 0.07 6.37 17.65
C PHE A 154 0.50 6.14 16.19
N PHE A 155 -0.45 6.14 15.24
CA PHE A 155 -0.16 5.88 13.83
C PHE A 155 0.46 7.07 13.09
N MET A 156 0.26 8.28 13.60
CA MET A 156 0.86 9.48 13.05
C MET A 156 2.31 9.67 13.53
N ASP A 157 2.71 9.13 14.68
CA ASP A 157 4.07 9.31 15.21
C ASP A 157 5.09 8.40 14.49
N PRO A 158 6.01 8.95 13.66
CA PRO A 158 6.91 8.13 12.86
C PRO A 158 7.89 7.30 13.69
N ARG A 159 8.20 7.73 14.92
CA ARG A 159 9.11 7.03 15.85
C ARG A 159 8.60 5.63 16.18
N ASN A 160 7.28 5.42 16.13
CA ASN A 160 6.67 4.10 16.34
C ASN A 160 6.98 3.11 15.21
N PHE A 161 7.52 3.56 14.09
CA PHE A 161 7.62 2.77 12.86
C PHE A 161 9.04 2.70 12.29
N LEU A 162 10.05 3.15 13.05
CA LEU A 162 11.47 3.07 12.67
C LEU A 162 12.02 1.64 12.88
N ASN A 163 11.43 0.67 12.19
CA ASN A 163 11.84 -0.73 12.19
C ASN A 163 11.68 -1.35 10.79
N PRO A 164 12.38 -2.46 10.48
CA PRO A 164 12.24 -3.14 9.21
C PRO A 164 10.79 -3.60 8.98
N GLY A 165 10.21 -3.23 7.84
CA GLY A 165 8.80 -3.48 7.52
C GLY A 165 7.94 -2.24 7.68
N ASP A 166 7.82 -1.71 8.90
CA ASP A 166 7.00 -0.52 9.13
C ASP A 166 7.56 0.73 8.46
N LEU A 167 8.89 0.80 8.27
CA LEU A 167 9.55 1.92 7.61
C LEU A 167 9.06 2.15 6.17
N PHE A 168 8.59 1.11 5.47
CA PHE A 168 8.20 1.20 4.06
C PHE A 168 6.97 2.08 3.83
N GLN A 169 6.22 2.45 4.86
CA GLN A 169 5.20 3.49 4.73
C GLN A 169 5.79 4.86 4.37
N PHE A 170 7.07 5.07 4.67
CA PHE A 170 7.85 6.26 4.33
C PHE A 170 8.69 6.09 3.06
N LEU A 171 8.57 4.97 2.35
CA LEU A 171 9.31 4.74 1.11
C LEU A 171 8.92 5.79 0.08
N ASP A 172 9.91 6.44 -0.52
CA ASP A 172 9.72 7.32 -1.66
C ASP A 172 9.21 6.50 -2.86
N LEU A 173 7.96 6.77 -3.25
CA LEU A 173 7.26 6.08 -4.32
C LEU A 173 7.60 6.61 -5.70
N ARG A 174 8.47 7.63 -5.83
CA ARG A 174 8.94 8.12 -7.12
C ARG A 174 9.88 7.10 -7.79
N TYR A 175 9.88 7.04 -9.12
CA TYR A 175 10.77 6.13 -9.86
C TYR A 175 12.24 6.51 -9.63
N GLY A 176 12.52 7.81 -9.64
CA GLY A 176 13.84 8.38 -9.40
C GLY A 176 14.80 8.15 -10.58
N SER A 177 16.10 8.36 -10.36
CA SER A 177 17.12 8.16 -11.40
C SER A 177 17.71 6.74 -11.37
N GLY A 178 17.79 6.07 -12.52
CA GLY A 178 18.47 4.78 -12.70
C GLY A 178 17.61 3.73 -13.39
N GLU A 179 18.25 2.71 -13.97
CA GLU A 179 17.52 1.58 -14.56
C GLU A 179 16.95 0.69 -13.45
N ARG A 180 15.66 0.37 -13.55
CA ARG A 180 14.98 -0.61 -12.68
C ARG A 180 14.75 -1.91 -13.46
N THR A 181 14.97 -3.04 -12.80
CA THR A 181 14.66 -4.37 -13.36
C THR A 181 13.20 -4.76 -13.07
N ASP A 182 12.67 -5.76 -13.77
CA ASP A 182 11.31 -6.27 -13.52
C ASP A 182 11.24 -7.33 -12.41
N ARG A 183 12.36 -7.61 -11.72
CA ARG A 183 12.47 -8.67 -10.71
C ARG A 183 11.53 -8.45 -9.53
N GLY A 184 11.46 -7.22 -9.01
CA GLY A 184 10.56 -6.85 -7.92
C GLY A 184 9.09 -7.01 -8.34
N VAL A 185 8.73 -6.51 -9.51
CA VAL A 185 7.37 -6.64 -10.08
C VAL A 185 6.99 -8.12 -10.25
N ARG A 186 7.87 -8.96 -10.78
CA ARG A 186 7.63 -10.40 -10.93
C ARG A 186 7.47 -11.11 -9.60
N ALA A 187 8.24 -10.72 -8.58
CA ALA A 187 8.08 -11.25 -7.22
C ALA A 187 6.70 -10.90 -6.66
N ILE A 188 6.24 -9.65 -6.84
CA ILE A 188 4.90 -9.22 -6.41
C ILE A 188 3.82 -10.06 -7.11
N PHE A 189 4.02 -10.45 -8.37
CA PHE A 189 3.02 -11.16 -9.17
C PHE A 189 3.20 -12.69 -9.20
N ALA A 190 4.18 -13.27 -8.48
CA ALA A 190 4.69 -14.62 -8.73
C ALA A 190 3.66 -15.76 -8.71
N ASP A 191 2.60 -15.65 -7.91
CA ASP A 191 1.53 -16.64 -7.74
C ASP A 191 0.26 -16.34 -8.56
N ASN A 192 0.28 -15.30 -9.41
CA ASN A 192 -0.88 -14.88 -10.19
C ASN A 192 -0.51 -14.67 -11.65
N GLN A 193 -0.89 -15.64 -12.50
CA GLN A 193 -0.53 -15.64 -13.91
C GLN A 193 -1.12 -14.45 -14.68
N ASP A 194 -2.37 -14.04 -14.38
CA ASP A 194 -3.00 -12.86 -14.99
C ASP A 194 -2.17 -11.59 -14.68
N LEU A 195 -1.63 -11.48 -13.47
CA LEU A 195 -0.77 -10.36 -13.09
C LEU A 195 0.62 -10.44 -13.73
N LEU A 196 1.22 -11.63 -13.86
CA LEU A 196 2.51 -11.81 -14.51
C LEU A 196 2.50 -11.34 -15.97
N GLU A 197 1.37 -11.45 -16.67
CA GLU A 197 1.19 -10.93 -18.02
C GLU A 197 1.23 -9.39 -18.08
N LEU A 198 0.95 -8.71 -16.97
CA LEU A 198 0.98 -7.24 -16.89
C LEU A 198 2.39 -6.67 -16.64
N VAL A 199 3.40 -7.50 -16.33
CA VAL A 199 4.77 -7.04 -15.99
C VAL A 199 5.32 -6.01 -17.00
N PRO A 200 5.27 -6.25 -18.33
CA PRO A 200 5.80 -5.27 -19.29
C PRO A 200 5.04 -3.93 -19.27
N ALA A 201 3.71 -3.99 -19.10
CA ALA A 201 2.86 -2.81 -19.01
C ALA A 201 3.14 -2.00 -17.74
N VAL A 202 3.31 -2.67 -16.60
CA VAL A 202 3.66 -2.02 -15.32
C VAL A 202 5.02 -1.35 -15.39
N MET A 203 6.03 -2.02 -15.96
CA MET A 203 7.37 -1.43 -16.11
C MET A 203 7.37 -0.20 -17.01
N ARG A 204 6.52 -0.19 -18.05
CA ARG A 204 6.35 0.98 -18.92
C ARG A 204 5.60 2.10 -18.20
N ALA A 205 4.50 1.77 -17.53
CA ALA A 205 3.71 2.73 -16.75
C ALA A 205 4.59 3.44 -15.72
N ALA A 206 5.35 2.68 -14.93
CA ALA A 206 6.29 3.17 -13.92
C ALA A 206 7.26 4.23 -14.46
N ARG A 207 7.91 3.94 -15.60
CA ARG A 207 8.86 4.86 -16.25
C ARG A 207 8.18 6.14 -16.75
N GLU A 208 6.99 6.01 -17.34
CA GLU A 208 6.28 7.16 -17.91
C GLU A 208 5.64 8.06 -16.85
N SER A 209 5.25 7.51 -15.71
CA SER A 209 4.57 8.23 -14.64
C SER A 209 5.51 8.67 -13.51
N ASP A 210 6.81 8.36 -13.59
CA ASP A 210 7.79 8.56 -12.51
C ASP A 210 7.35 7.94 -11.17
N VAL A 211 6.75 6.74 -11.23
CA VAL A 211 6.32 5.97 -10.04
C VAL A 211 7.09 4.66 -9.95
N LEU A 212 7.49 4.28 -8.74
CA LEU A 212 8.22 3.05 -8.46
C LEU A 212 7.45 1.81 -9.00
N PRO A 213 8.08 0.93 -9.81
CA PRO A 213 7.40 -0.22 -10.40
C PRO A 213 6.78 -1.15 -9.37
N GLU A 214 7.49 -1.39 -8.27
CA GLU A 214 7.04 -2.24 -7.17
C GLU A 214 5.82 -1.65 -6.47
N ALA A 215 5.74 -0.32 -6.33
CA ALA A 215 4.57 0.35 -5.78
C ALA A 215 3.34 0.18 -6.68
N LEU A 216 3.50 0.39 -7.99
CA LEU A 216 2.41 0.17 -8.96
C LEU A 216 1.96 -1.29 -8.96
N ALA A 217 2.89 -2.24 -8.96
CA ALA A 217 2.58 -3.66 -8.96
C ALA A 217 1.86 -4.09 -7.66
N ALA A 218 2.35 -3.66 -6.50
CA ALA A 218 1.72 -3.98 -5.22
C ALA A 218 0.29 -3.43 -5.16
N ARG A 219 0.08 -2.22 -5.69
CA ARG A 219 -1.24 -1.62 -5.80
C ARG A 219 -2.16 -2.38 -6.75
N ILE A 220 -1.73 -2.66 -7.98
CA ILE A 220 -2.52 -3.47 -8.93
C ILE A 220 -2.92 -4.80 -8.26
N ARG A 221 -1.96 -5.51 -7.65
CA ARG A 221 -2.24 -6.76 -6.95
C ARG A 221 -3.31 -6.57 -5.88
N GLN A 222 -3.18 -5.56 -5.02
CA GLN A 222 -4.13 -5.29 -3.96
C GLN A 222 -5.54 -4.97 -4.49
N GLU A 223 -5.63 -4.20 -5.57
CA GLU A 223 -6.89 -3.72 -6.12
C GLU A 223 -7.65 -4.78 -6.93
N VAL A 224 -6.93 -5.67 -7.62
CA VAL A 224 -7.57 -6.58 -8.59
C VAL A 224 -7.38 -8.06 -8.33
N SER A 225 -6.55 -8.49 -7.39
CA SER A 225 -6.38 -9.94 -7.15
C SER A 225 -7.63 -10.57 -6.57
N THR A 226 -7.89 -11.81 -7.00
CA THR A 226 -8.91 -12.70 -6.43
C THR A 226 -8.27 -14.06 -6.13
N GLU A 227 -9.01 -14.97 -5.49
CA GLU A 227 -8.52 -16.34 -5.23
C GLU A 227 -8.12 -17.09 -6.52
N SER A 228 -8.68 -16.72 -7.67
CA SER A 228 -8.55 -17.45 -8.94
C SER A 228 -7.94 -16.62 -10.08
N GLY A 229 -7.33 -15.47 -9.79
CA GLY A 229 -6.71 -14.60 -10.79
C GLY A 229 -6.95 -13.12 -10.47
N ILE A 230 -7.54 -12.38 -11.41
CA ILE A 230 -7.93 -10.98 -11.20
C ILE A 230 -9.44 -10.71 -11.39
N THR A 231 -9.93 -9.55 -10.94
CA THR A 231 -11.33 -9.12 -11.02
C THR A 231 -11.84 -9.02 -12.46
N LEU A 232 -13.17 -9.08 -12.65
CA LEU A 232 -13.78 -9.02 -13.98
C LEU A 232 -13.49 -7.70 -14.70
N VAL A 233 -13.49 -6.59 -13.98
CA VAL A 233 -13.14 -5.27 -14.55
C VAL A 233 -11.67 -5.20 -14.99
N ALA A 234 -10.77 -5.87 -14.28
CA ALA A 234 -9.36 -5.95 -14.66
C ALA A 234 -9.13 -6.84 -15.89
N LYS A 235 -10.02 -7.84 -16.12
CA LYS A 235 -10.03 -8.68 -17.32
C LYS A 235 -10.74 -8.06 -18.52
N GLY A 236 -11.38 -6.90 -18.36
CA GLY A 236 -12.25 -6.32 -19.39
C GLY A 236 -13.45 -7.21 -19.72
N LEU A 237 -14.03 -7.84 -18.68
CA LEU A 237 -15.19 -8.73 -18.76
C LEU A 237 -16.51 -8.08 -18.30
N LEU A 238 -16.52 -6.75 -18.14
CA LEU A 238 -17.70 -5.96 -17.82
C LEU A 238 -17.97 -4.94 -18.92
N ASP A 239 -19.20 -4.97 -19.44
CA ASP A 239 -19.70 -4.04 -20.44
C ASP A 239 -20.67 -3.06 -19.78
N PRO A 240 -20.36 -1.75 -19.73
CA PRO A 240 -21.23 -0.72 -19.15
C PRO A 240 -22.66 -0.70 -19.71
N SER A 241 -22.87 -1.14 -20.94
CA SER A 241 -24.19 -1.17 -21.60
C SER A 241 -25.02 -2.41 -21.23
N TYR A 242 -24.36 -3.52 -20.88
CA TYR A 242 -25.01 -4.78 -20.56
C TYR A 242 -24.40 -5.38 -19.28
N PRO A 243 -24.86 -4.97 -18.09
CA PRO A 243 -24.33 -5.49 -16.83
C PRO A 243 -24.45 -7.02 -16.71
N PRO A 244 -23.64 -7.66 -15.84
CA PRO A 244 -23.77 -9.08 -15.55
C PRO A 244 -25.17 -9.45 -15.06
N LEU A 245 -25.68 -10.59 -15.53
CA LEU A 245 -26.96 -11.12 -15.09
C LEU A 245 -26.87 -11.82 -13.72
N ARG A 246 -25.66 -12.20 -13.30
CA ARG A 246 -25.35 -12.89 -12.03
C ARG A 246 -24.04 -12.36 -11.46
N SER A 247 -23.94 -12.30 -10.12
CA SER A 247 -22.72 -11.89 -9.44
C SER A 247 -21.55 -12.81 -9.81
N GLY A 248 -20.38 -12.23 -10.06
CA GLY A 248 -19.16 -12.97 -10.40
C GLY A 248 -19.10 -13.52 -11.84
N SER A 249 -20.11 -13.24 -12.67
CA SER A 249 -20.10 -13.63 -14.09
C SER A 249 -19.75 -12.45 -15.01
N PRO A 250 -19.15 -12.69 -16.20
CA PRO A 250 -18.99 -11.66 -17.22
C PRO A 250 -20.33 -11.07 -17.68
N SER A 251 -20.26 -9.86 -18.24
CA SER A 251 -21.37 -9.27 -19.00
C SER A 251 -21.77 -10.15 -20.18
N PRO A 252 -23.07 -10.37 -20.44
CA PRO A 252 -23.53 -11.31 -21.45
C PRO A 252 -23.10 -10.93 -22.87
N SER A 253 -22.94 -9.63 -23.17
CA SER A 253 -22.46 -9.14 -24.47
C SER A 253 -21.02 -9.56 -24.80
N LEU A 254 -20.24 -9.96 -23.79
CA LEU A 254 -18.84 -10.40 -23.93
C LEU A 254 -18.70 -11.93 -24.02
N LEU A 255 -19.82 -12.65 -23.95
CA LEU A 255 -19.92 -14.10 -24.02
C LEU A 255 -20.26 -14.58 -25.43
N SER A 256 -19.81 -15.79 -25.77
CA SER A 256 -20.26 -16.50 -26.96
C SER A 256 -21.76 -16.83 -26.88
N ARG A 257 -22.35 -17.21 -28.01
CA ARG A 257 -23.77 -17.59 -28.10
C ARG A 257 -24.15 -18.64 -27.05
N ASP A 258 -23.37 -19.72 -26.97
CA ASP A 258 -23.68 -20.85 -26.10
C ASP A 258 -23.53 -20.46 -24.63
N GLU A 259 -22.56 -19.60 -24.31
CA GLU A 259 -22.37 -19.05 -22.98
C GLU A 259 -23.50 -18.08 -22.59
N GLN A 260 -24.00 -17.26 -23.52
CA GLN A 260 -25.17 -16.41 -23.28
C GLN A 260 -26.42 -17.25 -22.97
N ILE A 261 -26.66 -18.31 -23.76
CA ILE A 261 -27.76 -19.26 -23.51
C ILE A 261 -27.61 -19.90 -22.14
N ALA A 262 -26.42 -20.42 -21.82
CA ALA A 262 -26.14 -21.07 -20.55
C ALA A 262 -26.33 -20.11 -19.35
N GLN A 263 -25.92 -18.85 -19.49
CA GLN A 263 -26.09 -17.84 -18.45
C GLN A 263 -27.57 -17.50 -18.23
N LEU A 264 -28.33 -17.25 -19.29
CA LEU A 264 -29.78 -16.99 -19.23
C LEU A 264 -30.55 -18.18 -18.65
N ASP A 265 -30.17 -19.40 -19.02
CA ASP A 265 -30.75 -20.63 -18.45
C ASP A 265 -30.42 -20.81 -16.97
N ALA A 266 -29.26 -20.34 -16.50
CA ALA A 266 -28.94 -20.32 -15.08
C ALA A 266 -29.79 -19.28 -14.34
N VAL A 267 -29.96 -18.07 -14.90
CA VAL A 267 -30.82 -17.03 -14.32
C VAL A 267 -32.27 -17.53 -14.20
N ALA A 268 -32.79 -18.19 -15.24
CA ALA A 268 -34.15 -18.73 -15.27
C ALA A 268 -34.44 -19.77 -14.16
N LYS A 269 -33.39 -20.43 -13.63
CA LYS A 269 -33.50 -21.36 -12.50
C LYS A 269 -33.55 -20.64 -11.14
N GLU A 270 -33.03 -19.42 -11.06
CA GLU A 270 -32.94 -18.63 -9.84
C GLU A 270 -34.11 -17.65 -9.70
N ARG A 271 -34.57 -17.07 -10.82
CA ARG A 271 -35.68 -16.13 -10.87
C ARG A 271 -36.40 -16.16 -12.23
N PRO A 272 -37.64 -15.65 -12.30
CA PRO A 272 -38.27 -15.36 -13.59
C PRO A 272 -37.41 -14.41 -14.42
N LEU A 273 -37.28 -14.73 -15.71
CA LEU A 273 -36.66 -13.83 -16.70
C LEU A 273 -37.58 -12.65 -16.99
N ASP A 274 -36.98 -11.46 -17.16
CA ASP A 274 -37.72 -10.30 -17.63
C ASP A 274 -38.10 -10.41 -19.12
N GLU A 275 -38.79 -9.41 -19.66
CA GLU A 275 -39.19 -9.42 -21.07
C GLU A 275 -37.99 -9.45 -22.03
N THR A 276 -36.97 -8.65 -21.76
CA THR A 276 -35.77 -8.55 -22.60
C THR A 276 -34.99 -9.86 -22.61
N GLU A 277 -34.77 -10.44 -21.42
CA GLU A 277 -34.07 -11.71 -21.25
C GLU A 277 -34.78 -12.88 -21.95
N ARG A 278 -36.12 -12.95 -21.86
CA ARG A 278 -36.92 -13.99 -22.55
C ARG A 278 -36.81 -13.88 -24.05
N VAL A 279 -36.96 -12.67 -24.59
CA VAL A 279 -36.87 -12.41 -26.04
C VAL A 279 -35.47 -12.75 -26.56
N ILE A 280 -34.42 -12.38 -25.83
CA ILE A 280 -33.04 -12.70 -26.20
C ILE A 280 -32.79 -14.21 -26.15
N LEU A 281 -33.26 -14.91 -25.10
CA LEU A 281 -33.09 -16.37 -24.99
C LEU A 281 -33.78 -17.12 -26.13
N GLU A 282 -35.00 -16.72 -26.51
CA GLU A 282 -35.73 -17.30 -27.64
C GLU A 282 -35.01 -17.03 -28.97
N SER A 283 -34.58 -15.79 -29.19
CA SER A 283 -33.80 -15.40 -30.35
C SER A 283 -32.51 -16.24 -30.48
N LEU A 284 -31.73 -16.36 -29.40
CA LEU A 284 -30.50 -17.15 -29.37
C LEU A 284 -30.73 -18.62 -29.76
N ARG A 285 -31.79 -19.24 -29.22
CA ARG A 285 -32.16 -20.65 -29.45
C ARG A 285 -32.66 -20.93 -30.87
N THR A 286 -33.21 -19.92 -31.54
CA THR A 286 -33.76 -20.03 -32.89
C THR A 286 -32.79 -19.56 -33.98
N GLY A 287 -31.55 -19.24 -33.62
CA GLY A 287 -30.55 -18.78 -34.58
C GLY A 287 -30.49 -17.26 -34.76
N GLY A 288 -31.35 -16.49 -34.09
CA GLY A 288 -31.36 -15.02 -34.05
C GLY A 288 -30.31 -14.36 -33.15
N PRO A 289 -30.21 -13.02 -33.13
CA PRO A 289 -29.19 -12.28 -32.38
C PRO A 289 -29.35 -12.41 -30.86
N GLY A 290 -28.21 -12.37 -30.15
CA GLY A 290 -28.14 -12.28 -28.70
C GLY A 290 -27.90 -10.86 -28.20
N TYR A 291 -27.26 -10.75 -27.04
CA TYR A 291 -26.69 -9.47 -26.59
C TYR A 291 -25.63 -9.00 -27.61
N PRO A 292 -25.70 -7.76 -28.11
CA PRO A 292 -24.74 -7.24 -29.09
C PRO A 292 -23.34 -7.19 -28.50
N SER A 293 -22.34 -7.71 -29.23
CA SER A 293 -20.94 -7.57 -28.81
C SER A 293 -20.52 -6.11 -28.79
N PRO A 294 -19.82 -5.64 -27.74
CA PRO A 294 -19.41 -4.25 -27.67
C PRO A 294 -18.27 -3.96 -28.66
N ALA A 295 -18.18 -2.71 -29.10
CA ALA A 295 -17.11 -2.26 -30.00
C ALA A 295 -15.71 -2.28 -29.35
N SER A 296 -15.65 -2.26 -28.01
CA SER A 296 -14.41 -2.27 -27.24
C SER A 296 -14.63 -2.92 -25.88
N ARG A 297 -13.56 -3.46 -25.30
CA ARG A 297 -13.48 -3.89 -23.90
C ARG A 297 -12.80 -2.81 -23.10
N TYR A 298 -13.14 -2.68 -21.82
CA TYR A 298 -12.57 -1.65 -20.94
C TYR A 298 -11.94 -2.29 -19.71
N TYR A 299 -10.70 -1.94 -19.42
CA TYR A 299 -9.88 -2.56 -18.39
C TYR A 299 -9.61 -1.57 -17.27
N ASN A 300 -9.72 -1.99 -16.01
CA ASN A 300 -9.37 -1.16 -14.85
C ASN A 300 -8.51 -1.95 -13.88
N LEU A 301 -7.23 -1.58 -13.78
CA LEU A 301 -6.22 -2.29 -12.98
C LEU A 301 -6.00 -1.68 -11.58
N TYR A 302 -6.64 -0.55 -11.30
CA TYR A 302 -6.42 0.25 -10.09
C TYR A 302 -7.74 0.57 -9.36
N ASN A 303 -8.83 -0.05 -9.78
CA ASN A 303 -10.17 0.17 -9.23
C ASN A 303 -10.63 1.65 -9.25
N ILE A 304 -10.07 2.45 -10.16
CA ILE A 304 -10.34 3.90 -10.22
C ILE A 304 -11.81 4.13 -10.63
N GLY A 305 -12.52 4.95 -9.87
CA GLY A 305 -13.94 5.24 -10.11
C GLY A 305 -14.90 4.13 -9.66
N ALA A 306 -14.42 3.09 -8.97
CA ALA A 306 -15.24 2.02 -8.44
C ALA A 306 -15.80 2.36 -7.04
N TYR A 307 -17.03 2.88 -7.00
CA TYR A 307 -17.77 3.10 -5.76
C TYR A 307 -18.98 2.15 -5.68
N PRO A 308 -19.39 1.72 -4.47
CA PRO A 308 -20.53 0.84 -4.31
C PRO A 308 -21.80 1.39 -4.96
N ASP A 309 -22.50 0.53 -5.68
CA ASP A 309 -23.84 0.79 -6.22
C ASP A 309 -24.72 -0.44 -5.93
N PRO A 310 -25.47 -0.43 -4.81
CA PRO A 310 -26.28 -1.57 -4.39
C PRO A 310 -27.40 -1.93 -5.36
N GLY A 311 -27.78 -1.01 -6.27
CA GLY A 311 -28.82 -1.24 -7.27
C GLY A 311 -28.34 -2.02 -8.50
N VAL A 312 -27.03 -2.24 -8.63
CA VAL A 312 -26.41 -2.85 -9.82
C VAL A 312 -25.60 -4.08 -9.41
N ILE A 313 -25.81 -5.20 -10.09
CA ILE A 313 -24.99 -6.42 -9.91
C ILE A 313 -23.53 -6.06 -10.21
N SER A 314 -22.64 -6.37 -9.26
CA SER A 314 -21.22 -5.98 -9.32
C SER A 314 -21.02 -4.45 -9.44
N GLY A 315 -21.90 -3.66 -8.82
CA GLY A 315 -22.00 -2.20 -8.98
C GLY A 315 -20.68 -1.43 -8.90
N ALA A 316 -19.82 -1.74 -7.91
CA ALA A 316 -18.49 -1.11 -7.82
C ALA A 316 -17.62 -1.37 -9.06
N GLN A 317 -17.53 -2.62 -9.50
CA GLN A 317 -16.77 -2.96 -10.71
C GLN A 317 -17.42 -2.40 -11.98
N MET A 318 -18.76 -2.30 -12.03
CA MET A 318 -19.48 -1.66 -13.13
C MET A 318 -19.18 -0.16 -13.23
N ASN A 319 -19.09 0.52 -12.09
CA ASN A 319 -18.63 1.91 -12.04
C ASN A 319 -17.15 2.01 -12.46
N GLY A 320 -16.30 1.08 -12.04
CA GLY A 320 -14.92 1.00 -12.55
C GLY A 320 -14.84 0.81 -14.07
N ALA A 321 -15.73 0.01 -14.67
CA ALA A 321 -15.81 -0.20 -16.12
C ALA A 321 -16.30 1.05 -16.86
N ARG A 322 -17.31 1.75 -16.31
CA ARG A 322 -17.78 3.05 -16.83
C ARG A 322 -16.67 4.10 -16.81
N TYR A 323 -15.80 4.07 -15.79
CA TYR A 323 -14.68 5.00 -15.68
C TYR A 323 -13.66 4.71 -16.76
N ALA A 324 -13.26 3.44 -16.89
CA ALA A 324 -12.36 2.98 -17.95
C ALA A 324 -12.91 3.27 -19.36
N ALA A 325 -14.23 3.30 -19.53
CA ALA A 325 -14.90 3.66 -20.78
C ALA A 325 -15.00 5.19 -21.03
N GLY A 326 -14.62 6.03 -20.07
CA GLY A 326 -14.76 7.48 -20.17
C GLY A 326 -16.21 7.98 -20.06
N LEU A 327 -17.10 7.20 -19.44
CA LEU A 327 -18.54 7.52 -19.36
C LEU A 327 -18.90 8.40 -18.13
N PHE A 328 -17.91 8.90 -17.39
CA PHE A 328 -18.12 9.81 -16.26
C PHE A 328 -18.03 11.27 -16.72
N VAL A 329 -19.07 11.73 -17.41
CA VAL A 329 -19.13 13.07 -18.02
C VAL A 329 -19.08 14.19 -16.97
N ASP A 330 -19.54 13.93 -15.74
CA ASP A 330 -19.67 14.95 -14.68
C ASP A 330 -18.34 15.30 -13.97
N LYS A 331 -17.23 14.62 -14.29
CA LYS A 331 -15.94 14.78 -13.58
C LYS A 331 -14.76 15.26 -14.45
N GLY A 332 -15.05 15.85 -15.60
CA GLY A 332 -14.06 16.60 -16.39
C GLY A 332 -13.36 15.77 -17.46
N GLU A 333 -14.01 15.66 -18.62
CA GLU A 333 -13.46 15.04 -19.84
C GLU A 333 -12.09 15.62 -20.26
N GLU A 334 -11.77 16.84 -19.82
CA GLU A 334 -10.48 17.51 -20.08
C GLU A 334 -9.27 16.69 -19.60
N ARG A 335 -9.40 15.93 -18.51
CA ARG A 335 -8.31 15.06 -17.99
C ARG A 335 -8.30 13.67 -18.63
N PHE A 336 -9.28 13.31 -19.45
CA PHE A 336 -9.33 11.97 -20.06
C PHE A 336 -8.15 11.71 -20.99
N ALA A 337 -7.69 12.75 -21.71
CA ALA A 337 -6.48 12.67 -22.52
C ALA A 337 -5.22 12.50 -21.66
N GLU A 338 -5.12 13.19 -20.52
CA GLU A 338 -4.02 13.08 -19.55
C GLU A 338 -3.87 11.62 -19.08
N PHE A 339 -5.00 10.98 -18.77
CA PHE A 339 -5.08 9.62 -18.22
C PHE A 339 -5.28 8.52 -19.25
N LEU A 340 -5.14 8.80 -20.54
CA LEU A 340 -5.25 7.82 -21.62
C LEU A 340 -6.62 7.11 -21.69
N LEU A 341 -7.71 7.73 -21.25
CA LEU A 341 -9.05 7.18 -21.45
C LEU A 341 -9.44 7.22 -22.95
N PRO A 342 -10.31 6.30 -23.42
CA PRO A 342 -10.74 5.09 -22.73
C PRO A 342 -9.62 4.03 -22.63
N TRP A 343 -9.67 3.18 -21.62
CA TRP A 343 -8.69 2.10 -21.37
C TRP A 343 -9.09 0.82 -22.07
N THR A 344 -8.83 0.76 -23.38
CA THR A 344 -9.31 -0.31 -24.28
C THR A 344 -8.45 -1.58 -24.29
N ASP A 345 -7.34 -1.58 -23.55
CA ASP A 345 -6.43 -2.71 -23.42
C ASP A 345 -5.68 -2.64 -22.07
N PRO A 346 -5.11 -3.76 -21.59
CA PRO A 346 -4.40 -3.80 -20.31
C PRO A 346 -3.18 -2.86 -20.22
N GLU A 347 -2.44 -2.65 -21.31
CA GLU A 347 -1.27 -1.74 -21.30
C GLU A 347 -1.72 -0.30 -21.10
N ARG A 348 -2.77 0.12 -21.81
CA ARG A 348 -3.36 1.45 -21.69
C ARG A 348 -3.97 1.68 -20.32
N ALA A 349 -4.63 0.68 -19.74
CA ALA A 349 -5.15 0.73 -18.37
C ALA A 349 -4.03 0.87 -17.33
N ALA A 350 -2.93 0.12 -17.47
CA ALA A 350 -1.77 0.21 -16.59
C ALA A 350 -1.16 1.62 -16.62
N ARG A 351 -0.92 2.14 -17.82
CA ARG A 351 -0.33 3.48 -18.00
C ARG A 351 -1.26 4.58 -17.54
N GLY A 352 -2.54 4.50 -17.89
CA GLY A 352 -3.55 5.50 -17.54
C GLY A 352 -3.78 5.61 -16.05
N GLY A 353 -3.94 4.48 -15.36
CA GLY A 353 -4.09 4.48 -13.91
C GLY A 353 -2.81 4.87 -13.15
N ALA A 354 -1.63 4.53 -13.66
CA ALA A 354 -0.38 5.04 -13.09
C ALA A 354 -0.26 6.56 -13.22
N ARG A 355 -0.70 7.16 -14.33
CA ARG A 355 -0.75 8.62 -14.49
C ARG A 355 -1.75 9.26 -13.53
N PHE A 356 -2.89 8.63 -13.31
CA PHE A 356 -3.85 9.08 -12.30
C PHE A 356 -3.21 9.13 -10.90
N LEU A 357 -2.56 8.04 -10.48
CA LEU A 357 -1.85 7.99 -9.20
C LEU A 357 -0.73 9.03 -9.10
N ALA A 358 0.03 9.20 -10.18
CA ALA A 358 1.12 10.15 -10.24
C ALA A 358 0.61 11.59 -10.14
N ALA A 359 -0.41 11.96 -10.92
CA ALA A 359 -0.92 13.32 -10.98
C ALA A 359 -1.61 13.72 -9.67
N ASP A 360 -2.44 12.85 -9.11
CA ASP A 360 -3.28 13.22 -7.97
C ASP A 360 -2.51 13.15 -6.64
N TYR A 361 -1.50 12.29 -6.50
CA TYR A 361 -0.78 12.14 -5.23
C TYR A 361 0.71 12.46 -5.31
N ILE A 362 1.45 11.77 -6.18
CA ILE A 362 2.92 11.82 -6.15
C ILE A 362 3.44 13.19 -6.60
N SER A 363 2.86 13.74 -7.68
CA SER A 363 3.27 15.02 -8.28
C SER A 363 2.95 16.22 -7.39
N ILE A 364 1.96 16.11 -6.51
CA ILE A 364 1.64 17.16 -5.52
C ILE A 364 2.48 17.02 -4.24
N GLY A 365 3.34 15.99 -4.14
CA GLY A 365 4.25 15.75 -3.03
C GLY A 365 3.78 14.70 -2.01
N GLN A 366 2.62 14.06 -2.20
CA GLN A 366 2.18 12.90 -1.41
C GLN A 366 2.83 11.60 -1.96
N ASP A 367 4.15 11.58 -1.96
CA ASP A 367 4.99 10.56 -2.59
C ASP A 367 5.43 9.43 -1.65
N THR A 368 4.80 9.31 -0.48
CA THR A 368 4.89 8.12 0.39
C THR A 368 3.49 7.67 0.80
N ALA A 369 3.32 6.38 1.12
CA ALA A 369 2.02 5.88 1.61
C ALA A 369 1.57 6.64 2.87
N TYR A 370 2.51 7.05 3.73
CA TYR A 370 2.25 7.86 4.90
C TYR A 370 1.69 9.25 4.51
N LEU A 371 2.31 9.95 3.55
CA LEU A 371 1.82 11.26 3.10
C LEU A 371 0.47 11.13 2.37
N GLN A 372 0.22 10.03 1.67
CA GLN A 372 -1.09 9.71 1.09
C GLN A 372 -2.17 9.50 2.16
N LYS A 373 -1.82 8.86 3.29
CA LYS A 373 -2.76 8.58 4.38
C LYS A 373 -3.09 9.80 5.22
N PHE A 374 -2.09 10.62 5.58
CA PHE A 374 -2.28 11.74 6.52
C PHE A 374 -2.44 13.09 5.82
N ASP A 375 -2.10 13.19 4.54
CA ASP A 375 -2.17 14.43 3.77
C ASP A 375 -1.46 15.59 4.50
N LEU A 376 -0.16 15.39 4.73
CA LEU A 376 0.70 16.41 5.31
C LEU A 376 1.24 17.39 4.27
N VAL A 377 0.68 17.42 3.05
CA VAL A 377 1.25 18.22 1.96
C VAL A 377 0.32 19.36 1.56
N THR A 378 -0.97 19.09 1.38
CA THR A 378 -1.93 20.10 0.92
C THR A 378 -2.34 21.08 2.02
N GLY A 379 -2.26 20.66 3.28
CA GLY A 379 -2.69 21.43 4.45
C GLY A 379 -4.20 21.36 4.74
N SER A 380 -5.02 20.81 3.84
CA SER A 380 -6.46 20.63 4.10
C SER A 380 -6.75 19.36 4.91
N TYR A 381 -5.84 18.38 4.88
CA TYR A 381 -6.01 17.05 5.48
C TYR A 381 -7.26 16.33 4.99
N SER A 382 -7.70 16.64 3.77
CA SER A 382 -8.88 16.09 3.13
C SER A 382 -8.53 15.27 1.89
N HIS A 383 -7.31 15.42 1.37
CA HIS A 383 -6.81 14.70 0.21
C HIS A 383 -6.13 13.38 0.63
N GLN A 384 -6.82 12.61 1.49
CA GLN A 384 -6.34 11.34 2.00
C GLN A 384 -6.76 10.20 1.08
N TYR A 385 -5.80 9.36 0.67
CA TYR A 385 -6.07 8.18 -0.15
C TYR A 385 -6.80 7.09 0.65
N MET A 386 -6.65 7.06 1.98
CA MET A 386 -7.14 5.97 2.83
C MET A 386 -7.79 6.50 4.11
N GLN A 387 -8.92 5.91 4.50
CA GLN A 387 -9.56 6.18 5.79
C GLN A 387 -9.10 5.23 6.90
N ALA A 388 -8.76 3.98 6.55
CA ALA A 388 -8.28 2.98 7.51
C ALA A 388 -6.94 3.43 8.11
N LEU A 389 -6.89 3.53 9.45
CA LEU A 389 -5.79 4.16 10.17
C LEU A 389 -4.43 3.45 9.97
N PHE A 390 -4.46 2.12 9.86
CA PHE A 390 -3.26 1.28 9.70
C PHE A 390 -2.84 1.07 8.23
N ALA A 391 -3.57 1.63 7.26
CA ALA A 391 -3.43 1.25 5.86
C ALA A 391 -2.04 1.56 5.27
N ALA A 392 -1.45 2.72 5.59
CA ALA A 392 -0.10 3.07 5.12
C ALA A 392 0.98 2.11 5.65
N ARG A 393 0.89 1.75 6.93
CA ARG A 393 1.80 0.76 7.55
C ARG A 393 1.65 -0.60 6.87
N ASP A 394 0.43 -1.04 6.64
CA ASP A 394 0.18 -2.37 6.08
C ASP A 394 0.55 -2.45 4.59
N GLU A 395 0.35 -1.37 3.82
CA GLU A 395 0.87 -1.25 2.45
C GLU A 395 2.41 -1.29 2.44
N GLY A 396 3.04 -0.56 3.36
CA GLY A 396 4.49 -0.60 3.57
C GLY A 396 5.02 -2.00 3.89
N ARG A 397 4.38 -2.71 4.84
CA ARG A 397 4.75 -4.09 5.20
C ARG A 397 4.65 -5.05 4.02
N ARG A 398 3.62 -4.92 3.19
CA ARG A 398 3.48 -5.73 1.95
C ARG A 398 4.62 -5.45 0.99
N LEU A 399 4.95 -4.18 0.75
CA LEU A 399 6.09 -3.81 -0.09
C LEU A 399 7.41 -4.34 0.46
N TYR A 400 7.62 -4.28 1.77
CA TYR A 400 8.82 -4.82 2.41
C TYR A 400 8.93 -6.34 2.28
N ALA A 401 7.84 -7.07 2.50
CA ALA A 401 7.82 -8.53 2.34
C ALA A 401 8.26 -8.93 0.93
N VAL A 402 7.72 -8.25 -0.09
CA VAL A 402 8.10 -8.53 -1.47
C VAL A 402 9.53 -8.10 -1.78
N TRP A 403 9.98 -6.95 -1.27
CA TRP A 403 11.38 -6.53 -1.43
C TRP A 403 12.35 -7.58 -0.87
N GLN A 404 12.03 -8.16 0.29
CA GLN A 404 12.81 -9.24 0.90
C GLN A 404 12.82 -10.51 0.05
N GLU A 405 11.66 -10.95 -0.44
CA GLU A 405 11.53 -12.13 -1.31
C GLU A 405 12.26 -11.93 -2.65
N GLY A 406 12.25 -10.71 -3.18
CA GLY A 406 12.99 -10.33 -4.38
C GLY A 406 14.50 -10.53 -4.24
N GLY A 407 15.05 -10.49 -3.02
CA GLY A 407 16.45 -10.79 -2.73
C GLY A 407 17.44 -9.70 -3.16
N ASP A 408 16.98 -8.48 -3.46
CA ASP A 408 17.85 -7.35 -3.80
C ASP A 408 18.31 -6.60 -2.53
N SER A 409 19.20 -7.25 -1.77
CA SER A 409 19.87 -6.66 -0.60
C SER A 409 20.73 -5.42 -0.91
N THR A 410 20.91 -5.08 -2.20
CA THR A 410 21.71 -3.94 -2.66
C THR A 410 20.87 -2.77 -3.14
N ALA A 411 19.54 -2.90 -3.13
CA ALA A 411 18.63 -1.85 -3.53
C ALA A 411 18.89 -0.56 -2.73
N LYS A 412 19.11 0.53 -3.46
CA LYS A 412 19.17 1.88 -2.89
C LYS A 412 17.74 2.37 -2.74
N LEU A 413 17.21 2.23 -1.53
CA LEU A 413 15.90 2.73 -1.16
C LEU A 413 16.04 4.09 -0.46
N HIS A 414 15.08 4.97 -0.72
CA HIS A 414 15.03 6.30 -0.13
C HIS A 414 13.75 6.43 0.70
N PHE A 415 13.88 6.90 1.93
CA PHE A 415 12.77 7.03 2.86
C PHE A 415 12.62 8.49 3.30
N ARG A 416 11.42 9.05 3.12
CA ARG A 416 11.08 10.42 3.49
C ARG A 416 10.25 10.40 4.77
N ILE A 417 10.88 10.74 5.88
CA ILE A 417 10.32 10.53 7.22
C ILE A 417 9.85 11.87 7.80
N PRO A 418 8.55 12.04 8.09
CA PRO A 418 8.02 13.27 8.65
C PRO A 418 8.68 13.64 9.99
N VAL A 419 8.94 14.93 10.18
CA VAL A 419 9.40 15.51 11.45
C VAL A 419 8.43 16.61 11.85
N PHE A 420 7.72 16.37 12.95
CA PHE A 420 6.75 17.31 13.51
C PHE A 420 7.42 18.27 14.49
N ARG A 421 6.90 19.50 14.55
CA ARG A 421 7.20 20.41 15.65
C ARG A 421 6.39 20.05 16.88
N ASP A 422 6.95 20.27 18.06
CA ASP A 422 6.26 20.09 19.35
C ASP A 422 5.73 18.66 19.57
N LEU A 423 6.45 17.67 19.04
CA LEU A 423 6.17 16.25 19.23
C LEU A 423 6.35 15.88 20.72
N PRO A 424 5.42 15.14 21.35
CA PRO A 424 5.55 14.73 22.75
C PRO A 424 6.80 13.87 23.00
N THR A 425 7.44 14.03 24.15
CA THR A 425 8.67 13.30 24.51
C THR A 425 8.47 11.79 24.70
N SER A 426 7.29 11.37 25.13
CA SER A 426 6.90 9.96 25.19
C SER A 426 6.27 9.53 23.86
N THR A 427 6.66 8.36 23.37
CA THR A 427 5.96 7.75 22.23
C THR A 427 4.69 7.05 22.73
N GLY A 428 3.71 6.85 21.83
CA GLY A 428 2.54 6.03 22.16
C GLY A 428 2.89 4.57 22.54
N LYS A 429 4.11 4.10 22.21
CA LYS A 429 4.65 2.81 22.66
C LYS A 429 5.07 2.80 24.13
N ASP A 430 5.51 3.94 24.68
CA ASP A 430 5.96 4.02 26.08
C ASP A 430 4.78 3.99 27.08
N VAL A 431 3.56 4.17 26.57
CA VAL A 431 2.32 4.19 27.35
C VAL A 431 1.67 2.79 27.39
N ARG A 432 2.20 1.78 26.68
CA ARG A 432 1.56 0.45 26.51
C ARG A 432 2.46 -0.74 26.76
#